data_AF-A0AAV7APY4-F1
#
_entry.id   AF-A0AAV7APY4-F1
#
_cell.length_a   1.000
_cell.length_b   1.000
_cell.length_c   1.000
_cell.angle_alpha   90.00
_cell.angle_beta   90.00
_cell.angle_gamma   90.00
#
_symmetry.space_group_name_H-M   'P 1'
#
loop_
_entity.id
_entity.type
_entity.pdbx_description
1 polymer ?
#
loop_
_entity_poly.entity_id
_entity_poly.type
_entity_poly.pdbx_seq_one_letter_code
_entity_poly.pdbx_strand_id
1 'polypeptide(L)'
;MDQTSHVPVSRSCQSIYTHVHGAGAWIRLVMCCQSIYTHMEPALGIFVFLIPGTLNLFSKYNGGEEKLLWTSTGTHGNRWHRETVTLTSQKYQLIFEALRDGSVGHIAIDDITVMSGSCAPPTRCSFEAGSCGFSSEGTNKWNLHRNLPFNQQPGPSHDHTLQSFSGHYMVVDTSSKKSALLTSSVYSAHPDQGCLNFWYQMGGANPGTLIVYMEEDTGKKKKKEILRISGAKPGSWRHGQAAIQAQGQWKLLLEAVGAGGDRSYIAVDDIHINHHRCHESVSCDFERGPCSWTNVRIPLIDTYDWDWTDGAATNRPSSTPDKDRNLGSSEGHYVFVDTGAMHTEGSSAWLISDHLPETTGSCFTFSHRTDSADHFHVGELVLYVTSAQGLLPVWGLHGYHSSDWQEEKLQLNSSGEFQVPLYVVRLASSTAYTG
;
A
#
# COMPACT_ATOMS: atom_id res chain seq x y z
N MET A 1 -47.11 -24.34 -17.03
CA MET A 1 -47.80 -23.28 -16.27
C MET A 1 -47.88 -23.77 -14.84
N ASP A 2 -47.27 -23.18 -13.83
CA ASP A 2 -46.53 -21.93 -13.77
C ASP A 2 -45.65 -21.96 -12.51
N GLN A 3 -44.51 -21.29 -12.61
CA GLN A 3 -43.61 -20.70 -11.61
C GLN A 3 -43.57 -21.21 -10.16
N THR A 4 -42.39 -21.71 -9.77
CA THR A 4 -41.82 -21.48 -8.43
C THR A 4 -40.57 -20.61 -8.55
N SER A 5 -40.73 -19.31 -8.29
CA SER A 5 -39.63 -18.39 -8.04
C SER A 5 -39.10 -18.63 -6.61
N HIS A 6 -37.92 -19.21 -6.47
CA HIS A 6 -37.19 -19.21 -5.20
C HIS A 6 -36.21 -18.03 -5.14
N VAL A 7 -36.46 -17.15 -4.16
CA VAL A 7 -35.62 -16.03 -3.72
C VAL A 7 -34.27 -16.54 -3.21
N PRO A 8 -33.13 -15.86 -3.47
CA PRO A 8 -31.85 -16.25 -2.90
C PRO A 8 -31.76 -15.84 -1.42
N VAL A 9 -31.33 -16.78 -0.57
CA VAL A 9 -30.98 -16.51 0.82
C VAL A 9 -29.56 -15.95 0.86
N SER A 10 -29.41 -14.62 0.88
CA SER A 10 -28.16 -13.98 1.32
C SER A 10 -28.08 -14.08 2.83
N ARG A 11 -27.12 -14.84 3.37
CA ARG A 11 -26.78 -14.77 4.79
C ARG A 11 -25.74 -13.67 4.97
N SER A 12 -26.19 -12.46 5.33
CA SER A 12 -25.32 -11.37 5.78
C SER A 12 -24.84 -11.67 7.21
N CYS A 13 -23.54 -11.74 7.46
CA CYS A 13 -23.02 -11.50 8.80
C CYS A 13 -23.14 -10.00 9.08
N GLN A 14 -23.76 -9.61 10.20
CA GLN A 14 -23.80 -8.21 10.65
C GLN A 14 -22.38 -7.74 11.02
N SER A 15 -22.09 -6.46 10.79
CA SER A 15 -20.79 -5.79 11.01
C SER A 15 -20.15 -6.22 12.33
N ILE A 16 -18.90 -6.68 12.28
CA ILE A 16 -18.14 -7.06 13.47
C ILE A 16 -17.14 -5.95 13.78
N TYR A 17 -17.34 -5.27 14.92
CA TYR A 17 -16.37 -4.34 15.49
C TYR A 17 -15.53 -5.08 16.54
N THR A 18 -14.22 -5.13 16.35
CA THR A 18 -13.30 -5.77 17.31
C THR A 18 -12.34 -4.73 17.89
N HIS A 19 -12.38 -4.55 19.21
CA HIS A 19 -11.40 -3.77 19.96
C HIS A 19 -10.29 -4.71 20.47
N VAL A 20 -9.04 -4.48 20.04
CA VAL A 20 -7.86 -5.27 20.43
C VAL A 20 -7.08 -4.52 21.51
N HIS A 21 -7.02 -5.04 22.74
CA HIS A 21 -6.24 -4.46 23.84
C HIS A 21 -4.87 -5.13 24.00
N GLY A 22 -3.78 -4.36 23.89
CA GLY A 22 -2.41 -4.76 24.25
C GLY A 22 -1.45 -4.92 23.06
N ALA A 23 -0.17 -4.60 23.24
CA ALA A 23 0.87 -4.82 22.23
C ALA A 23 1.06 -6.34 22.03
N GLY A 24 0.94 -6.83 20.79
CA GLY A 24 0.98 -8.27 20.48
C GLY A 24 -0.34 -9.02 20.71
N ALA A 25 -1.45 -8.33 20.99
CA ALA A 25 -2.77 -8.94 21.03
C ALA A 25 -3.29 -9.21 19.61
N TRP A 26 -3.91 -10.38 19.43
CA TRP A 26 -4.50 -10.82 18.17
C TRP A 26 -5.92 -11.32 18.41
N ILE A 27 -6.81 -11.09 17.45
CA ILE A 27 -8.18 -11.62 17.47
C ILE A 27 -8.34 -12.53 16.27
N ARG A 28 -8.81 -13.76 16.52
CA ARG A 28 -9.18 -14.74 15.49
C ARG A 28 -10.68 -14.95 15.45
N LEU A 29 -11.29 -14.67 14.31
CA LEU A 29 -12.68 -14.97 14.01
C LEU A 29 -12.73 -16.17 13.05
N VAL A 30 -13.30 -17.29 13.52
CA VAL A 30 -13.41 -18.52 12.71
C VAL A 30 -14.84 -18.66 12.20
N MET A 31 -15.02 -18.60 10.88
CA MET A 31 -16.29 -18.83 10.21
C MET A 31 -16.31 -20.23 9.57
N CYS A 32 -17.32 -21.02 9.91
CA CYS A 32 -17.53 -22.35 9.33
C CYS A 32 -18.59 -22.27 8.23
N CYS A 33 -18.23 -22.63 6.99
CA CYS A 33 -19.19 -22.90 5.93
C CYS A 33 -19.36 -24.42 5.80
N GLN A 34 -20.53 -24.96 6.18
CA GLN A 34 -20.82 -26.39 6.00
C GLN A 34 -21.32 -26.68 4.57
N SER A 35 -20.73 -27.73 3.97
CA SER A 35 -20.99 -28.33 2.65
C SER A 35 -22.32 -27.95 1.99
N ILE A 36 -22.26 -27.27 0.85
CA ILE A 36 -23.33 -27.28 -0.15
C ILE A 36 -22.97 -28.38 -1.16
N TYR A 37 -23.80 -29.41 -1.27
CA TYR A 37 -23.70 -30.42 -2.32
C TYR A 37 -24.03 -29.79 -3.68
N THR A 38 -23.05 -29.16 -4.30
CA THR A 38 -22.95 -29.00 -5.75
C THR A 38 -21.49 -28.88 -6.12
N HIS A 39 -21.08 -29.63 -7.12
CA HIS A 39 -19.71 -29.76 -7.60
C HIS A 39 -19.21 -28.44 -8.22
N MET A 40 -18.84 -27.42 -7.43
CA MET A 40 -18.42 -26.09 -7.95
C MET A 40 -17.65 -25.26 -6.90
N GLU A 41 -16.67 -24.46 -7.35
CA GLU A 41 -15.69 -23.70 -6.54
C GLU A 41 -16.23 -22.35 -6.00
N PRO A 42 -15.79 -21.87 -4.80
CA PRO A 42 -16.32 -20.65 -4.18
C PRO A 42 -15.42 -19.39 -4.30
N ALA A 43 -16.03 -18.21 -4.20
CA ALA A 43 -15.39 -16.88 -4.16
C ALA A 43 -15.91 -16.07 -2.96
N LEU A 44 -15.10 -15.17 -2.38
CA LEU A 44 -15.48 -14.31 -1.25
C LEU A 44 -15.22 -12.81 -1.53
N GLY A 45 -16.16 -11.93 -1.16
CA GLY A 45 -16.01 -10.48 -1.09
C GLY A 45 -16.08 -9.96 0.36
N ILE A 46 -15.23 -9.00 0.72
CA ILE A 46 -15.07 -8.45 2.08
C ILE A 46 -14.90 -6.93 1.98
N PHE A 47 -15.48 -6.14 2.88
CA PHE A 47 -15.17 -4.72 3.03
C PHE A 47 -14.35 -4.49 4.29
N VAL A 48 -13.22 -3.79 4.20
CA VAL A 48 -12.28 -3.59 5.31
C VAL A 48 -11.95 -2.11 5.50
N PHE A 49 -11.84 -1.70 6.75
CA PHE A 49 -11.29 -0.41 7.20
C PHE A 49 -10.10 -0.69 8.14
N LEU A 50 -8.93 -0.08 7.90
CA LEU A 50 -7.69 -0.33 8.65
C LEU A 50 -6.99 0.97 9.09
N ILE A 51 -6.67 1.06 10.38
CA ILE A 51 -5.81 2.07 11.03
C ILE A 51 -4.84 1.29 11.94
N PRO A 52 -3.54 1.65 12.01
CA PRO A 52 -2.42 0.74 11.73
C PRO A 52 -2.53 -0.64 12.40
N GLY A 53 -2.32 -1.65 11.57
CA GLY A 53 -2.33 -3.06 11.92
C GLY A 53 -2.37 -3.92 10.67
N THR A 54 -2.33 -5.23 10.85
CA THR A 54 -2.36 -6.21 9.76
C THR A 54 -3.60 -7.07 9.87
N LEU A 55 -4.41 -7.15 8.81
CA LEU A 55 -5.52 -8.09 8.70
C LEU A 55 -5.16 -9.21 7.73
N ASN A 56 -5.19 -10.44 8.25
CA ASN A 56 -4.97 -11.66 7.49
C ASN A 56 -6.28 -12.41 7.28
N LEU A 57 -6.45 -13.01 6.11
CA LEU A 57 -7.48 -14.01 5.82
C LEU A 57 -6.82 -15.34 5.51
N PHE A 58 -7.10 -16.34 6.34
CA PHE A 58 -6.67 -17.72 6.14
C PHE A 58 -7.84 -18.62 5.74
N SER A 59 -7.53 -19.67 4.99
CA SER A 59 -8.38 -20.84 4.87
C SER A 59 -7.76 -22.05 5.56
N LYS A 60 -8.60 -22.86 6.19
CA LYS A 60 -8.23 -24.18 6.70
C LYS A 60 -9.12 -25.24 6.04
N TYR A 61 -8.51 -26.11 5.23
CA TYR A 61 -9.24 -27.15 4.49
C TYR A 61 -9.23 -28.48 5.24
N ASN A 62 -10.41 -29.05 5.52
CA ASN A 62 -10.55 -30.37 6.16
C ASN A 62 -9.68 -30.60 7.41
N GLY A 63 -9.42 -29.56 8.21
CA GLY A 63 -8.56 -29.65 9.40
C GLY A 63 -7.05 -29.69 9.13
N GLY A 64 -6.61 -29.50 7.87
CA GLY A 64 -5.21 -29.37 7.47
C GLY A 64 -4.58 -28.04 7.88
N GLU A 65 -3.47 -27.68 7.23
CA GLU A 65 -2.75 -26.43 7.53
C GLU A 65 -3.53 -25.18 7.13
N GLU A 66 -3.30 -24.09 7.87
CA GLU A 66 -3.83 -22.77 7.55
C GLU A 66 -3.05 -22.20 6.36
N LYS A 67 -3.76 -21.83 5.29
CA LYS A 67 -3.20 -21.18 4.12
C LYS A 67 -3.60 -19.71 4.12
N LEU A 68 -2.62 -18.81 4.12
CA LEU A 68 -2.86 -17.39 3.92
C LEU A 68 -3.41 -17.17 2.51
N LEU A 69 -4.56 -16.50 2.41
CA LEU A 69 -5.22 -16.20 1.15
C LEU A 69 -5.12 -14.74 0.76
N TRP A 70 -5.10 -13.86 1.75
CA TRP A 70 -5.02 -12.41 1.57
C TRP A 70 -4.50 -11.78 2.86
N THR A 71 -3.76 -10.68 2.72
CA THR A 71 -3.31 -9.86 3.83
C THR A 71 -3.29 -8.40 3.40
N SER A 72 -3.55 -7.52 4.35
CA SER A 72 -3.37 -6.08 4.19
C SER A 72 -2.85 -5.49 5.48
N THR A 73 -1.86 -4.61 5.38
CA THR A 73 -1.16 -4.01 6.51
C THR A 73 -1.08 -2.49 6.39
N GLY A 74 -0.87 -1.80 7.51
CA GLY A 74 -0.71 -0.36 7.58
C GLY A 74 -2.03 0.42 7.68
N THR A 75 -1.93 1.75 7.57
CA THR A 75 -3.11 2.60 7.42
C THR A 75 -3.67 2.54 6.00
N HIS A 76 -4.99 2.34 5.89
CA HIS A 76 -5.73 2.47 4.63
C HIS A 76 -6.74 3.61 4.68
N GLY A 77 -6.57 4.46 5.69
CA GLY A 77 -7.45 5.55 6.07
C GLY A 77 -8.89 5.15 6.34
N ASN A 78 -9.70 6.17 6.53
CA ASN A 78 -11.00 6.01 7.15
C ASN A 78 -12.14 5.64 6.16
N ARG A 79 -11.84 4.77 5.19
CA ARG A 79 -12.77 4.35 4.14
C ARG A 79 -12.90 2.83 4.05
N TRP A 80 -14.03 2.37 3.53
CA TRP A 80 -14.23 0.96 3.23
C TRP A 80 -13.51 0.55 1.94
N HIS A 81 -12.71 -0.51 2.02
CA HIS A 81 -12.02 -1.12 0.89
C HIS A 81 -12.62 -2.49 0.60
N ARG A 82 -13.08 -2.70 -0.63
CA ARG A 82 -13.61 -3.99 -1.05
C ARG A 82 -12.49 -4.88 -1.56
N GLU A 83 -12.36 -6.04 -0.95
CA GLU A 83 -11.37 -7.07 -1.26
C GLU A 83 -12.06 -8.35 -1.70
N THR A 84 -11.45 -9.06 -2.64
CA THR A 84 -12.02 -10.30 -3.19
C THR A 84 -10.99 -11.39 -3.30
N VAL A 85 -11.36 -12.59 -2.88
CA VAL A 85 -10.46 -13.75 -2.84
C VAL A 85 -11.17 -14.96 -3.43
N THR A 86 -10.53 -15.60 -4.41
CA THR A 86 -11.01 -16.86 -4.97
C THR A 86 -10.59 -18.02 -4.07
N LEU A 87 -11.55 -18.85 -3.66
CA LEU A 87 -11.33 -20.02 -2.81
C LEU A 87 -11.23 -21.27 -3.71
N THR A 88 -10.40 -22.24 -3.32
CA THR A 88 -10.07 -23.40 -4.18
C THR A 88 -10.63 -24.73 -3.67
N SER A 89 -11.52 -24.74 -2.68
CA SER A 89 -12.06 -25.97 -2.08
C SER A 89 -13.49 -25.80 -1.59
N GLN A 90 -14.22 -26.91 -1.48
CA GLN A 90 -15.63 -26.95 -1.08
C GLN A 90 -15.85 -27.10 0.44
N LYS A 91 -14.81 -27.49 1.20
CA LYS A 91 -14.87 -27.61 2.66
C LYS A 91 -13.75 -26.81 3.30
N TYR A 92 -14.11 -25.67 3.89
CA TYR A 92 -13.15 -24.74 4.47
C TYR A 92 -13.71 -24.07 5.72
N GLN A 93 -12.79 -23.67 6.59
CA GLN A 93 -13.00 -22.64 7.58
C GLN A 93 -12.25 -21.40 7.11
N LEU A 94 -12.92 -20.25 7.18
CA LEU A 94 -12.26 -18.96 6.99
C LEU A 94 -11.87 -18.42 8.36
N ILE A 95 -10.66 -17.91 8.46
CA ILE A 95 -10.12 -17.36 9.70
C ILE A 95 -9.63 -15.96 9.39
N PHE A 96 -10.28 -14.98 10.00
CA PHE A 96 -9.79 -13.60 10.00
C PHE A 96 -8.90 -13.43 11.22
N GLU A 97 -7.68 -12.95 11.00
CA GLU A 97 -6.73 -12.65 12.06
C GLU A 97 -6.32 -11.18 11.97
N ALA A 98 -6.67 -10.42 13.00
CA ALA A 98 -6.21 -9.06 13.17
C ALA A 98 -4.96 -9.07 14.06
N LEU A 99 -3.83 -8.61 13.51
CA LEU A 99 -2.60 -8.33 14.23
C LEU A 99 -2.48 -6.82 14.41
N ARG A 100 -2.05 -6.39 15.59
CA ARG A 100 -1.93 -4.98 15.91
C ARG A 100 -0.48 -4.56 15.88
N ASP A 101 -0.16 -3.56 15.05
CA ASP A 101 1.15 -2.95 14.95
C ASP A 101 1.08 -1.59 15.67
N GLY A 102 1.59 -1.52 16.91
CA GLY A 102 1.57 -0.29 17.73
C GLY A 102 0.50 -0.24 18.83
N SER A 103 0.21 0.97 19.32
CA SER A 103 -0.61 1.24 20.52
C SER A 103 -2.07 1.60 20.23
N VAL A 104 -2.39 2.19 19.06
CA VAL A 104 -3.73 2.70 18.69
C VAL A 104 -4.05 2.31 17.25
N GLY A 105 -5.26 1.78 17.01
CA GLY A 105 -5.73 1.39 15.69
C GLY A 105 -7.04 0.60 15.73
N HIS A 106 -7.81 0.68 14.66
CA HIS A 106 -9.06 -0.06 14.50
C HIS A 106 -9.05 -0.84 13.19
N ILE A 107 -9.55 -2.07 13.27
CA ILE A 107 -9.81 -2.92 12.13
C ILE A 107 -11.30 -3.24 12.15
N ALA A 108 -12.00 -2.93 11.06
CA ALA A 108 -13.40 -3.25 10.90
C ALA A 108 -13.62 -4.02 9.60
N ILE A 109 -14.54 -5.00 9.65
CA ILE A 109 -14.90 -5.85 8.52
C ILE A 109 -16.42 -5.85 8.38
N ASP A 110 -16.91 -5.70 7.16
CA ASP A 110 -18.34 -5.79 6.84
C ASP A 110 -18.63 -6.52 5.52
N ASP A 111 -19.90 -6.85 5.30
CA ASP A 111 -20.48 -7.35 4.04
C ASP A 111 -19.78 -8.60 3.46
N ILE A 112 -19.43 -9.55 4.34
CA ILE A 112 -18.82 -10.82 3.97
C ILE A 112 -19.80 -11.65 3.12
N THR A 113 -19.48 -11.83 1.84
CA THR A 113 -20.35 -12.53 0.88
C THR A 113 -19.59 -13.63 0.14
N VAL A 114 -20.13 -14.85 0.13
CA VAL A 114 -19.61 -15.96 -0.68
C VAL A 114 -20.48 -16.16 -1.92
N MET A 115 -19.88 -16.12 -3.10
CA MET A 115 -20.58 -16.31 -4.38
C MET A 115 -19.97 -17.48 -5.18
N SER A 116 -20.74 -18.02 -6.12
CA SER A 116 -20.27 -19.03 -7.07
C SER A 116 -19.47 -18.41 -8.20
N GLY A 117 -18.41 -19.10 -8.64
CA GLY A 117 -17.52 -18.64 -9.72
C GLY A 117 -16.27 -17.97 -9.19
N SER A 118 -15.32 -17.66 -10.08
CA SER A 118 -14.09 -16.96 -9.71
C SER A 118 -14.36 -15.47 -9.48
N CYS A 119 -13.68 -14.88 -8.50
CA CYS A 119 -13.65 -13.42 -8.36
C CYS A 119 -13.01 -12.78 -9.59
N ALA A 120 -13.34 -11.51 -9.83
CA ALA A 120 -12.47 -10.67 -10.63
C ALA A 120 -11.06 -10.69 -10.03
N PRO A 121 -10.00 -10.57 -10.85
CA PRO A 121 -8.66 -10.52 -10.31
C PRO A 121 -8.52 -9.34 -9.34
N PRO A 122 -7.74 -9.49 -8.27
CA PRO A 122 -7.55 -8.41 -7.32
C PRO A 122 -6.90 -7.22 -8.00
N THR A 123 -7.33 -6.02 -7.62
CA THR A 123 -6.72 -4.77 -8.08
C THR A 123 -5.49 -4.39 -7.26
N ARG A 124 -5.26 -5.06 -6.11
CA ARG A 124 -4.10 -4.88 -5.23
C ARG A 124 -3.33 -6.18 -5.07
N CYS A 125 -2.01 -6.11 -5.11
CA CYS A 125 -1.14 -7.24 -4.87
C CYS A 125 0.21 -6.80 -4.29
N SER A 126 0.38 -7.03 -2.99
CA SER A 126 1.65 -6.88 -2.25
C SER A 126 2.51 -8.15 -2.27
N PHE A 127 2.07 -9.20 -2.95
CA PHE A 127 2.72 -10.52 -3.02
C PHE A 127 2.87 -11.29 -1.69
N GLU A 128 2.50 -10.72 -0.55
CA GLU A 128 2.56 -11.35 0.78
C GLU A 128 1.71 -12.64 0.89
N ALA A 129 0.57 -12.67 0.21
CA ALA A 129 -0.31 -13.84 0.15
C ALA A 129 -0.09 -14.68 -1.13
N GLY A 130 1.05 -14.53 -1.81
CA GLY A 130 1.39 -15.20 -3.05
C GLY A 130 1.18 -14.33 -4.29
N SER A 131 1.14 -14.92 -5.48
CA SER A 131 1.22 -14.16 -6.74
C SER A 131 -0.05 -13.41 -7.15
N CYS A 132 -1.13 -13.43 -6.36
CA CYS A 132 -2.42 -12.77 -6.68
C CYS A 132 -2.99 -13.12 -8.07
N GLY A 133 -2.66 -14.31 -8.60
CA GLY A 133 -3.07 -14.74 -9.94
C GLY A 133 -2.12 -14.33 -11.07
N PHE A 134 -1.02 -13.63 -10.79
CA PHE A 134 0.05 -13.43 -11.75
C PHE A 134 0.76 -14.75 -12.06
N SER A 135 1.08 -14.95 -13.33
CA SER A 135 1.84 -16.08 -13.85
C SER A 135 3.08 -15.61 -14.60
N SER A 136 4.15 -16.40 -14.55
CA SER A 136 5.38 -16.12 -15.30
C SER A 136 5.44 -16.93 -16.58
N GLU A 137 5.76 -16.25 -17.68
CA GLU A 137 6.01 -16.81 -19.00
C GLU A 137 7.39 -16.36 -19.53
N GLY A 138 7.97 -17.12 -20.46
CA GLY A 138 9.22 -16.75 -21.13
C GLY A 138 10.38 -17.71 -20.92
N THR A 139 11.56 -17.31 -21.43
CA THR A 139 12.80 -18.10 -21.35
C THR A 139 13.54 -17.94 -20.03
N ASN A 140 13.22 -16.86 -19.32
CA ASN A 140 13.57 -16.61 -17.93
C ASN A 140 12.27 -16.47 -17.12
N LYS A 141 12.35 -16.53 -15.79
CA LYS A 141 11.15 -16.56 -14.93
C LYS A 141 11.17 -15.48 -13.88
N TRP A 142 10.02 -14.88 -13.68
CA TRP A 142 9.70 -14.15 -12.45
C TRP A 142 9.49 -15.16 -11.33
N ASN A 143 10.13 -14.92 -10.21
CA ASN A 143 10.05 -15.74 -9.02
C ASN A 143 9.53 -14.90 -7.86
N LEU A 144 8.67 -15.50 -7.05
CA LEU A 144 8.29 -14.92 -5.76
C LEU A 144 9.47 -15.10 -4.80
N HIS A 145 9.94 -14.01 -4.19
CA HIS A 145 11.19 -13.97 -3.42
C HIS A 145 11.33 -15.08 -2.37
N ARG A 146 10.28 -15.40 -1.58
CA ARG A 146 10.30 -16.50 -0.58
C ARG A 146 10.70 -17.88 -1.11
N ASN A 147 10.56 -18.11 -2.42
CA ASN A 147 10.88 -19.38 -3.05
C ASN A 147 12.36 -19.46 -3.45
N LEU A 148 13.15 -18.42 -3.16
CA LEU A 148 14.56 -18.34 -3.51
C LEU A 148 15.43 -18.64 -2.27
N PRO A 149 16.47 -19.48 -2.40
CA PRO A 149 17.42 -19.69 -1.32
C PRO A 149 18.17 -18.40 -0.99
N PHE A 150 18.32 -18.12 0.31
CA PHE A 150 19.15 -17.02 0.81
C PHE A 150 20.53 -17.06 0.11
N ASN A 151 20.95 -15.93 -0.45
CA ASN A 151 22.25 -15.70 -1.13
C ASN A 151 22.46 -16.32 -2.53
N GLN A 152 21.46 -16.94 -3.17
CA GLN A 152 21.66 -17.56 -4.49
C GLN A 152 21.21 -16.72 -5.69
N GLN A 153 20.33 -15.72 -5.50
CA GLN A 153 19.87 -14.88 -6.60
C GLN A 153 19.94 -13.39 -6.26
N PRO A 154 20.24 -12.53 -7.26
CA PRO A 154 20.25 -11.10 -7.08
C PRO A 154 18.83 -10.56 -6.86
N GLY A 155 18.68 -9.66 -5.88
CA GLY A 155 17.39 -9.05 -5.53
C GLY A 155 17.52 -8.03 -4.40
N PRO A 156 16.45 -7.26 -4.12
CA PRO A 156 16.33 -6.44 -2.91
C PRO A 156 16.50 -7.28 -1.64
N SER A 157 17.13 -6.72 -0.60
CA SER A 157 17.26 -7.41 0.69
C SER A 157 15.95 -7.43 1.48
N HIS A 158 15.07 -6.45 1.24
CA HIS A 158 13.80 -6.27 1.91
C HIS A 158 12.72 -6.02 0.86
N ASP A 159 11.51 -6.51 1.14
CA ASP A 159 10.33 -6.16 0.36
C ASP A 159 9.95 -4.68 0.56
N HIS A 160 9.08 -4.15 -0.29
CA HIS A 160 8.60 -2.79 -0.15
C HIS A 160 7.47 -2.70 0.89
N THR A 161 6.53 -3.64 0.86
CA THR A 161 5.29 -3.64 1.65
C THR A 161 5.54 -3.53 3.16
N LEU A 162 6.37 -4.43 3.70
CA LEU A 162 6.69 -4.61 5.11
C LEU A 162 8.07 -4.03 5.46
N GLN A 163 8.88 -3.68 4.46
CA GLN A 163 10.29 -3.27 4.62
C GLN A 163 11.10 -4.28 5.44
N SER A 164 10.87 -5.58 5.20
CA SER A 164 11.41 -6.67 6.01
C SER A 164 12.11 -7.74 5.14
N PHE A 165 13.03 -8.51 5.74
CA PHE A 165 13.63 -9.67 5.07
C PHE A 165 12.64 -10.82 4.82
N SER A 166 11.53 -10.85 5.56
CA SER A 166 10.50 -11.88 5.50
C SER A 166 9.36 -11.57 4.55
N GLY A 167 9.26 -10.33 4.08
CA GLY A 167 8.25 -9.94 3.12
C GLY A 167 8.57 -10.41 1.70
N HIS A 168 7.63 -10.17 0.81
CA HIS A 168 7.50 -10.85 -0.46
C HIS A 168 7.38 -9.86 -1.60
N TYR A 169 8.06 -10.17 -2.70
CA TYR A 169 7.97 -9.41 -3.94
C TYR A 169 8.28 -10.34 -5.11
N MET A 170 8.02 -9.89 -6.33
CA MET A 170 8.36 -10.63 -7.55
C MET A 170 9.70 -10.15 -8.09
N VAL A 171 10.58 -11.07 -8.47
CA VAL A 171 11.92 -10.74 -8.98
C VAL A 171 12.36 -11.66 -10.09
N VAL A 172 13.19 -11.11 -10.98
CA VAL A 172 13.87 -11.84 -12.04
C VAL A 172 15.36 -11.51 -12.01
N ASP A 173 16.18 -12.55 -12.11
CA ASP A 173 17.61 -12.42 -12.37
C ASP A 173 17.83 -12.02 -13.83
N THR A 174 18.33 -10.81 -14.05
CA THR A 174 18.58 -10.23 -15.38
C THR A 174 20.05 -10.32 -15.81
N SER A 175 20.84 -11.14 -15.12
CA SER A 175 22.26 -11.38 -15.44
C SER A 175 22.45 -12.13 -16.76
N SER A 176 21.38 -12.66 -17.35
CA SER A 176 21.36 -13.14 -18.73
C SER A 176 20.59 -12.18 -19.64
N LYS A 177 20.90 -12.16 -20.95
CA LYS A 177 20.20 -11.35 -21.96
C LYS A 177 18.84 -11.94 -22.37
N LYS A 178 18.13 -12.54 -21.42
CA LYS A 178 16.82 -13.17 -21.61
C LYS A 178 15.71 -12.27 -21.09
N SER A 179 14.50 -12.48 -21.60
CA SER A 179 13.31 -11.83 -21.07
C SER A 179 12.45 -12.78 -20.23
N ALA A 180 11.76 -12.20 -19.26
CA ALA A 180 10.71 -12.82 -18.45
C ALA A 180 9.47 -11.93 -18.46
N LEU A 181 8.31 -12.55 -18.64
CA LEU A 181 7.01 -11.86 -18.68
C LEU A 181 6.19 -12.28 -17.46
N LEU A 182 5.69 -11.30 -16.70
CA LEU A 182 4.74 -11.50 -15.61
C LEU A 182 3.37 -11.04 -16.12
N THR A 183 2.41 -11.95 -16.17
CA THR A 183 1.10 -11.74 -16.78
C THR A 183 0.01 -11.85 -15.71
N SER A 184 -0.87 -10.87 -15.62
CA SER A 184 -2.03 -10.93 -14.73
C SER A 184 -3.11 -11.88 -15.23
N SER A 185 -4.05 -12.23 -14.35
CA SER A 185 -5.37 -12.69 -14.76
C SER A 185 -6.12 -11.63 -15.57
N VAL A 186 -7.19 -12.01 -16.25
CA VAL A 186 -7.96 -11.13 -17.14
C VAL A 186 -8.83 -10.17 -16.33
N TYR A 187 -8.59 -8.86 -16.48
CA TYR A 187 -9.42 -7.80 -15.93
C TYR A 187 -10.59 -7.46 -16.88
N SER A 188 -11.69 -6.99 -16.29
CA SER A 188 -12.82 -6.41 -17.03
C SER A 188 -12.44 -5.07 -17.65
N ALA A 189 -13.27 -4.60 -18.58
CA ALA A 189 -13.11 -3.28 -19.21
C ALA A 189 -12.92 -2.17 -18.17
N HIS A 190 -12.04 -1.23 -18.52
CA HIS A 190 -11.72 -0.06 -17.72
C HIS A 190 -11.87 1.18 -18.63
N PRO A 191 -13.11 1.55 -18.99
CA PRO A 191 -13.38 2.52 -20.07
C PRO A 191 -12.94 3.95 -19.70
N ASP A 192 -13.01 4.28 -18.42
CA ASP A 192 -12.49 5.53 -17.86
C ASP A 192 -10.98 5.46 -17.68
N GLN A 193 -10.31 6.61 -17.68
CA GLN A 193 -8.88 6.66 -17.43
C GLN A 193 -8.58 6.32 -15.97
N GLY A 194 -7.91 5.18 -15.77
CA GLY A 194 -7.38 4.74 -14.48
C GLY A 194 -5.88 4.95 -14.37
N CYS A 195 -5.31 4.45 -13.27
CA CYS A 195 -3.88 4.49 -13.01
C CYS A 195 -3.41 3.14 -12.47
N LEU A 196 -2.37 2.60 -13.09
CA LEU A 196 -1.55 1.56 -12.50
C LEU A 196 -0.48 2.23 -11.63
N ASN A 197 -0.36 1.80 -10.39
CA ASN A 197 0.72 2.11 -9.46
C ASN A 197 1.43 0.81 -9.07
N PHE A 198 2.74 0.86 -8.88
CA PHE A 198 3.52 -0.27 -8.40
C PHE A 198 4.87 0.21 -7.89
N TRP A 199 5.56 -0.62 -7.12
CA TRP A 199 6.94 -0.38 -6.71
C TRP A 199 7.88 -1.26 -7.51
N TYR A 200 9.06 -0.74 -7.82
CA TYR A 200 10.09 -1.49 -8.53
C TYR A 200 11.48 -1.17 -7.98
N GLN A 201 12.37 -2.14 -8.10
CA GLN A 201 13.79 -1.95 -7.83
C GLN A 201 14.60 -2.66 -8.91
N MET A 202 15.55 -1.94 -9.51
CA MET A 202 16.53 -2.52 -10.43
C MET A 202 17.89 -2.45 -9.75
N GLY A 203 18.70 -3.50 -9.88
CA GLY A 203 20.02 -3.52 -9.23
C GLY A 203 21.03 -4.39 -9.94
N GLY A 204 22.28 -4.36 -9.45
CA GLY A 204 23.43 -4.94 -10.14
C GLY A 204 23.91 -4.10 -11.32
N ALA A 205 24.89 -4.62 -12.06
CA ALA A 205 25.43 -3.92 -13.22
C ALA A 205 24.47 -4.08 -14.41
N ASN A 206 24.09 -2.99 -15.08
CA ASN A 206 23.27 -3.00 -16.31
C ASN A 206 22.06 -3.96 -16.25
N PRO A 207 21.06 -3.71 -15.37
CA PRO A 207 19.93 -4.61 -15.15
C PRO A 207 18.99 -4.77 -16.34
N GLY A 208 19.11 -3.93 -17.36
CA GLY A 208 18.27 -3.95 -18.55
C GLY A 208 17.08 -3.01 -18.43
N THR A 209 15.89 -3.49 -18.82
CA THR A 209 14.69 -2.66 -18.96
C THR A 209 13.45 -3.37 -18.43
N LEU A 210 12.63 -2.65 -17.67
CA LEU A 210 11.26 -3.05 -17.33
C LEU A 210 10.29 -2.36 -18.29
N ILE A 211 9.47 -3.14 -18.99
CA ILE A 211 8.45 -2.66 -19.91
C ILE A 211 7.08 -3.13 -19.42
N VAL A 212 6.14 -2.20 -19.29
CA VAL A 212 4.77 -2.51 -18.89
C VAL A 212 3.87 -2.38 -20.11
N TYR A 213 3.07 -3.41 -20.35
CA TYR A 213 2.08 -3.44 -21.41
C TYR A 213 0.68 -3.67 -20.88
N MET A 214 -0.27 -3.16 -21.65
CA MET A 214 -1.67 -3.52 -21.58
C MET A 214 -2.03 -4.32 -22.84
N GLU A 215 -2.60 -5.51 -22.67
CA GLU A 215 -3.06 -6.36 -23.78
C GLU A 215 -4.59 -6.48 -23.73
N GLU A 216 -5.28 -5.84 -24.67
CA GLU A 216 -6.75 -5.96 -24.81
C GLU A 216 -7.13 -7.14 -25.72
N ASP A 217 -8.15 -7.89 -25.32
CA ASP A 217 -8.71 -8.99 -26.11
C ASP A 217 -9.60 -8.47 -27.25
N THR A 218 -8.93 -7.96 -28.28
CA THR A 218 -9.55 -7.45 -29.53
C THR A 218 -9.59 -8.51 -30.63
N GLY A 219 -9.39 -9.79 -30.29
CA GLY A 219 -9.22 -10.88 -31.26
C GLY A 219 -7.87 -10.90 -32.00
N LYS A 220 -7.01 -9.89 -31.79
CA LYS A 220 -5.68 -9.78 -32.43
C LYS A 220 -4.48 -9.70 -31.46
N LYS A 221 -4.66 -10.00 -30.16
CA LYS A 221 -3.61 -9.98 -29.10
C LYS A 221 -2.58 -8.85 -29.29
N LYS A 222 -3.05 -7.60 -29.28
CA LYS A 222 -2.18 -6.44 -29.44
C LYS A 222 -1.72 -5.93 -28.07
N LYS A 223 -0.41 -5.95 -27.84
CA LYS A 223 0.23 -5.33 -26.68
C LYS A 223 0.42 -3.83 -26.92
N LYS A 224 -0.06 -2.99 -26.01
CA LYS A 224 0.20 -1.54 -25.96
C LYS A 224 1.22 -1.28 -24.85
N GLU A 225 2.40 -0.78 -25.20
CA GLU A 225 3.37 -0.29 -24.21
C GLU A 225 2.79 0.94 -23.51
N ILE A 226 2.72 0.90 -22.18
CA ILE A 226 2.22 2.01 -21.35
C ILE A 226 3.31 2.63 -20.48
N LEU A 227 4.42 1.93 -20.26
CA LEU A 227 5.57 2.43 -19.51
C LEU A 227 6.83 1.66 -19.89
N ARG A 228 7.98 2.36 -19.91
CA ARG A 228 9.30 1.77 -20.12
C ARG A 228 10.31 2.42 -19.19
N ILE A 229 11.02 1.59 -18.42
CA ILE A 229 12.01 2.02 -17.44
C ILE A 229 13.34 1.35 -17.78
N SER A 230 14.33 2.15 -18.13
CA SER A 230 15.70 1.71 -18.43
C SER A 230 16.69 2.53 -17.60
N GLY A 231 17.78 1.92 -17.15
CA GLY A 231 18.86 2.65 -16.47
C GLY A 231 18.47 3.23 -15.11
N ALA A 232 17.50 2.63 -14.41
CA ALA A 232 17.15 3.07 -13.05
C ALA A 232 18.36 2.96 -12.12
N LYS A 233 18.50 3.93 -11.21
CA LYS A 233 19.60 3.92 -10.25
C LYS A 233 19.44 2.73 -9.30
N PRO A 234 20.54 2.04 -8.99
CA PRO A 234 20.49 0.81 -8.21
C PRO A 234 20.15 1.07 -6.74
N GLY A 235 19.48 0.10 -6.11
CA GLY A 235 19.53 -0.10 -4.66
C GLY A 235 18.40 0.49 -3.83
N SER A 236 17.39 1.11 -4.43
CA SER A 236 16.20 1.61 -3.71
C SER A 236 14.92 1.30 -4.46
N TRP A 237 13.87 0.98 -3.72
CA TRP A 237 12.50 0.88 -4.24
C TRP A 237 12.04 2.24 -4.77
N ARG A 238 11.37 2.21 -5.92
CA ARG A 238 10.91 3.38 -6.66
C ARG A 238 9.46 3.19 -7.06
N HIS A 239 8.70 4.28 -7.07
CA HIS A 239 7.32 4.22 -7.51
C HIS A 239 7.24 4.31 -9.03
N GLY A 240 6.48 3.41 -9.63
CA GLY A 240 6.14 3.38 -11.04
C GLY A 240 4.64 3.63 -11.22
N GLN A 241 4.29 4.49 -12.17
CA GLN A 241 2.88 4.70 -12.53
C GLN A 241 2.65 4.77 -14.03
N ALA A 242 1.49 4.32 -14.48
CA ALA A 242 1.09 4.36 -15.88
C ALA A 242 -0.41 4.53 -16.03
N ALA A 243 -0.83 5.41 -16.95
CA ALA A 243 -2.25 5.58 -17.26
C ALA A 243 -2.78 4.33 -17.96
N ILE A 244 -3.92 3.82 -17.48
CA ILE A 244 -4.61 2.66 -18.06
C ILE A 244 -5.98 3.08 -18.58
N GLN A 245 -6.38 2.49 -19.70
CA GLN A 245 -7.71 2.67 -20.27
C GLN A 245 -7.96 1.55 -21.27
N ALA A 246 -8.95 0.70 -20.98
CA ALA A 246 -9.27 -0.49 -21.78
C ALA A 246 -10.76 -0.53 -22.10
N GLN A 247 -11.11 -0.72 -23.37
CA GLN A 247 -12.50 -0.78 -23.82
C GLN A 247 -13.09 -2.18 -23.65
N GLY A 248 -12.25 -3.21 -23.68
CA GLY A 248 -12.63 -4.61 -23.47
C GLY A 248 -11.90 -5.26 -22.31
N GLN A 249 -12.03 -6.59 -22.21
CA GLN A 249 -11.23 -7.39 -21.30
C GLN A 249 -9.74 -7.24 -21.63
N TRP A 250 -8.90 -7.19 -20.59
CA TRP A 250 -7.48 -6.90 -20.77
C TRP A 250 -6.61 -7.60 -19.73
N LYS A 251 -5.31 -7.67 -20.02
CA LYS A 251 -4.28 -8.16 -19.10
C LYS A 251 -3.20 -7.12 -18.89
N LEU A 252 -2.66 -7.09 -17.68
CA LEU A 252 -1.44 -6.37 -17.33
C LEU A 252 -0.24 -7.28 -17.53
N LEU A 253 0.78 -6.78 -18.24
CA LEU A 253 1.99 -7.52 -18.57
C LEU A 253 3.21 -6.72 -18.13
N LEU A 254 4.08 -7.30 -17.30
CA LEU A 254 5.37 -6.71 -16.92
C LEU A 254 6.50 -7.57 -17.52
N GLU A 255 7.17 -7.02 -18.53
CA GLU A 255 8.30 -7.66 -19.19
C GLU A 255 9.61 -7.09 -18.65
N ALA A 256 10.43 -7.96 -18.09
CA ALA A 256 11.81 -7.65 -17.78
C ALA A 256 12.71 -8.17 -18.90
N VAL A 257 13.46 -7.26 -19.52
CA VAL A 257 14.42 -7.56 -20.58
C VAL A 257 15.81 -7.36 -20.00
N GLY A 258 16.51 -8.46 -19.70
CA GLY A 258 17.85 -8.40 -19.12
C GLY A 258 18.89 -7.92 -20.12
N ALA A 259 19.82 -7.07 -19.67
CA ALA A 259 20.96 -6.65 -20.48
C ALA A 259 22.23 -7.47 -20.20
N GLY A 260 22.16 -8.44 -19.28
CA GLY A 260 23.19 -9.44 -19.04
C GLY A 260 24.37 -8.93 -18.21
N GLY A 261 24.14 -8.00 -17.29
CA GLY A 261 25.19 -7.52 -16.41
C GLY A 261 25.25 -8.28 -15.08
N ASP A 262 26.37 -8.14 -14.38
CA ASP A 262 26.70 -8.97 -13.22
C ASP A 262 25.74 -8.73 -12.03
N ARG A 263 25.30 -9.85 -11.44
CA ARG A 263 24.33 -9.95 -10.34
C ARG A 263 23.16 -8.98 -10.51
N SER A 264 22.64 -8.89 -11.73
CA SER A 264 21.64 -7.89 -12.08
C SER A 264 20.23 -8.45 -11.94
N TYR A 265 19.29 -7.58 -11.55
CA TYR A 265 17.92 -7.97 -11.31
C TYR A 265 16.93 -6.85 -11.58
N ILE A 266 15.67 -7.25 -11.77
CA ILE A 266 14.51 -6.38 -11.73
C ILE A 266 13.50 -7.01 -10.76
N ALA A 267 13.05 -6.24 -9.80
CA ALA A 267 12.03 -6.60 -8.83
C ALA A 267 10.84 -5.65 -8.91
N VAL A 268 9.65 -6.17 -8.63
CA VAL A 268 8.40 -5.41 -8.53
C VAL A 268 7.62 -5.85 -7.29
N ASP A 269 6.92 -4.90 -6.69
CA ASP A 269 6.12 -5.07 -5.49
C ASP A 269 4.88 -4.15 -5.54
N ASP A 270 3.91 -4.36 -4.65
CA ASP A 270 2.80 -3.45 -4.38
C ASP A 270 2.03 -2.96 -5.63
N ILE A 271 1.61 -3.89 -6.48
CA ILE A 271 0.82 -3.57 -7.68
C ILE A 271 -0.58 -3.11 -7.27
N HIS A 272 -1.01 -1.93 -7.73
CA HIS A 272 -2.33 -1.38 -7.49
C HIS A 272 -2.94 -0.75 -8.75
N ILE A 273 -4.16 -1.18 -9.11
CA ILE A 273 -4.95 -0.63 -10.21
C ILE A 273 -6.06 0.25 -9.62
N ASN A 274 -5.98 1.55 -9.90
CA ASN A 274 -6.89 2.57 -9.42
C ASN A 274 -7.85 3.01 -10.54
N HIS A 275 -9.09 3.30 -10.19
CA HIS A 275 -10.11 3.84 -11.12
C HIS A 275 -9.99 5.34 -11.40
N HIS A 276 -9.00 6.00 -10.81
CA HIS A 276 -8.73 7.42 -11.05
C HIS A 276 -7.49 7.62 -11.92
N ARG A 277 -7.38 8.82 -12.49
CA ARG A 277 -6.20 9.23 -13.24
C ARG A 277 -4.95 9.21 -12.36
N CYS A 278 -3.81 9.02 -13.00
CA CYS A 278 -2.51 9.14 -12.36
C CYS A 278 -2.28 10.58 -11.86
N HIS A 279 -1.61 10.69 -10.71
CA HIS A 279 -1.25 11.98 -10.12
C HIS A 279 0.09 12.48 -10.67
N GLU A 280 0.26 13.80 -10.74
CA GLU A 280 1.58 14.39 -10.98
C GLU A 280 2.50 14.11 -9.79
N SER A 281 3.78 13.79 -10.05
CA SER A 281 4.71 13.29 -9.03
C SER A 281 4.79 14.20 -7.79
N VAL A 282 4.67 13.60 -6.60
CA VAL A 282 4.71 14.23 -5.25
C VAL A 282 3.58 15.22 -4.92
N SER A 283 2.89 15.79 -5.91
CA SER A 283 1.68 16.60 -5.68
C SER A 283 0.54 15.72 -5.15
N CYS A 284 0.24 15.86 -3.86
CA CYS A 284 -0.80 15.08 -3.21
C CYS A 284 -1.75 15.98 -2.43
N ASP A 285 -3.04 15.92 -2.79
CA ASP A 285 -4.14 16.54 -2.05
C ASP A 285 -4.75 15.59 -1.01
N PHE A 286 -4.25 14.35 -0.94
CA PHE A 286 -4.70 13.27 -0.05
C PHE A 286 -6.15 12.81 -0.23
N GLU A 287 -6.92 13.37 -1.16
CA GLU A 287 -8.34 13.04 -1.36
C GLU A 287 -8.58 11.60 -1.83
N ARG A 288 -7.55 10.94 -2.37
CA ARG A 288 -7.64 9.59 -2.93
C ARG A 288 -6.61 8.63 -2.33
N GLY A 289 -6.04 8.99 -1.18
CA GLY A 289 -5.00 8.25 -0.48
C GLY A 289 -3.68 9.02 -0.44
N PRO A 290 -2.60 8.40 0.05
CA PRO A 290 -1.30 9.04 0.24
C PRO A 290 -0.52 9.31 -1.07
N CYS A 291 -1.14 9.12 -2.24
CA CYS A 291 -0.48 9.22 -3.54
C CYS A 291 0.78 8.34 -3.60
N SER A 292 1.95 8.93 -3.87
CA SER A 292 3.26 8.25 -3.87
C SER A 292 4.03 8.42 -2.55
N TRP A 293 3.40 8.95 -1.50
CA TRP A 293 3.99 9.05 -0.17
C TRP A 293 3.88 7.72 0.56
N THR A 294 4.90 7.36 1.33
CA THR A 294 4.97 6.05 2.00
C THR A 294 5.46 6.19 3.42
N ASN A 295 4.78 5.51 4.34
CA ASN A 295 5.23 5.38 5.73
C ASN A 295 6.50 4.53 5.79
N VAL A 296 7.47 4.94 6.60
CA VAL A 296 8.62 4.10 6.91
C VAL A 296 8.18 3.00 7.88
N ARG A 297 8.58 1.76 7.63
CA ARG A 297 8.22 0.62 8.48
C ARG A 297 9.42 0.01 9.19
N ILE A 298 10.29 0.86 9.72
CA ILE A 298 11.50 0.45 10.45
C ILE A 298 11.28 0.71 11.94
N PRO A 299 10.94 -0.33 12.75
CA PRO A 299 10.51 -0.14 14.15
C PRO A 299 11.50 0.58 15.07
N LEU A 300 12.79 0.64 14.69
CA LEU A 300 13.85 1.31 15.44
C LEU A 300 13.81 2.84 15.32
N ILE A 301 13.26 3.37 14.23
CA ILE A 301 13.25 4.82 13.93
C ILE A 301 11.83 5.34 13.66
N ASP A 302 10.91 4.44 13.33
CA ASP A 302 9.51 4.69 13.10
C ASP A 302 8.71 3.86 14.12
N THR A 303 8.22 4.53 15.13
CA THR A 303 7.52 3.89 16.26
C THR A 303 6.00 3.94 16.10
N TYR A 304 5.51 4.75 15.16
CA TYR A 304 4.12 4.83 14.75
C TYR A 304 4.01 5.47 13.35
N ASP A 305 2.97 5.11 12.59
CA ASP A 305 2.74 5.58 11.22
C ASP A 305 2.00 6.93 11.18
N TRP A 306 2.22 7.71 10.11
CA TRP A 306 1.26 8.74 9.71
C TRP A 306 -0.06 8.09 9.31
N ASP A 307 -1.16 8.65 9.78
CA ASP A 307 -2.51 8.16 9.46
C ASP A 307 -3.19 9.07 8.44
N TRP A 308 -4.20 8.54 7.73
CA TRP A 308 -4.93 9.22 6.67
C TRP A 308 -6.42 9.23 7.01
N THR A 309 -7.05 10.40 7.05
CA THR A 309 -8.46 10.51 7.48
C THR A 309 -9.17 11.68 6.80
N ASP A 310 -10.49 11.75 6.99
CA ASP A 310 -11.31 12.90 6.62
C ASP A 310 -11.93 13.63 7.82
N GLY A 311 -12.51 14.80 7.49
CA GLY A 311 -13.20 15.71 8.39
C GLY A 311 -14.49 15.18 9.04
N ALA A 312 -15.05 14.07 8.58
CA ALA A 312 -16.33 13.49 9.01
C ALA A 312 -16.14 12.21 9.83
N ALA A 313 -14.92 11.68 9.90
CA ALA A 313 -14.62 10.45 10.65
C ALA A 313 -14.98 10.59 12.13
N THR A 314 -15.79 9.66 12.65
CA THR A 314 -16.23 9.68 14.05
C THR A 314 -15.18 9.15 15.04
N ASN A 315 -14.15 8.47 14.54
CA ASN A 315 -13.15 7.76 15.36
C ASN A 315 -11.76 8.42 15.33
N ARG A 316 -11.70 9.71 15.03
CA ARG A 316 -10.45 10.48 15.00
C ARG A 316 -10.21 11.22 16.32
N PRO A 317 -8.96 11.53 16.68
CA PRO A 317 -8.68 12.39 17.81
C PRO A 317 -9.39 13.74 17.66
N SER A 318 -9.92 14.28 18.75
CA SER A 318 -10.61 15.59 18.75
C SER A 318 -9.70 16.75 18.35
N SER A 319 -8.40 16.54 18.34
CA SER A 319 -7.37 17.49 17.87
C SER A 319 -7.24 17.54 16.35
N THR A 320 -7.88 16.63 15.60
CA THR A 320 -7.81 16.62 14.14
C THR A 320 -8.84 17.57 13.51
N PRO A 321 -8.51 18.22 12.37
CA PRO A 321 -9.37 19.25 11.76
C PRO A 321 -10.68 18.70 11.20
N ASP A 322 -11.82 19.32 11.54
CA ASP A 322 -13.15 19.00 10.96
C ASP A 322 -13.25 19.22 9.44
N LYS A 323 -12.33 20.00 8.87
CA LYS A 323 -12.31 20.35 7.45
C LYS A 323 -10.88 20.34 6.96
N ASP A 324 -10.67 19.69 5.83
CA ASP A 324 -9.40 19.75 5.11
C ASP A 324 -9.17 21.16 4.51
N ARG A 325 -7.98 21.36 3.95
CA ARG A 325 -7.60 22.64 3.32
C ARG A 325 -8.09 22.78 1.89
N ASN A 326 -8.20 21.68 1.15
CA ASN A 326 -8.37 21.66 -0.30
C ASN A 326 -9.85 21.79 -0.68
N LEU A 327 -10.71 20.93 -0.11
CA LEU A 327 -12.16 20.99 -0.28
C LEU A 327 -12.81 21.96 0.71
N GLY A 328 -12.21 22.18 1.87
CA GLY A 328 -12.78 23.05 2.92
C GLY A 328 -14.06 22.45 3.51
N SER A 329 -14.20 21.12 3.42
CA SER A 329 -15.39 20.38 3.81
C SER A 329 -15.00 19.23 4.74
N SER A 330 -16.00 18.66 5.42
CA SER A 330 -15.76 17.48 6.25
C SER A 330 -15.49 16.22 5.43
N GLU A 331 -15.67 16.26 4.10
CA GLU A 331 -15.40 15.13 3.22
C GLU A 331 -13.96 15.12 2.71
N GLY A 332 -13.20 16.20 2.94
CA GLY A 332 -11.83 16.28 2.50
C GLY A 332 -10.86 15.57 3.43
N HIS A 333 -9.75 15.13 2.84
CA HIS A 333 -8.82 14.22 3.48
C HIS A 333 -7.47 14.88 3.75
N TYR A 334 -6.79 14.37 4.77
CA TYR A 334 -5.45 14.83 5.13
C TYR A 334 -4.69 13.69 5.83
N VAL A 335 -3.38 13.81 5.87
CA VAL A 335 -2.54 12.97 6.72
C VAL A 335 -2.28 13.67 8.04
N PHE A 336 -2.23 12.91 9.13
CA PHE A 336 -1.95 13.45 10.46
C PHE A 336 -1.16 12.47 11.32
N VAL A 337 -0.60 13.03 12.38
CA VAL A 337 0.07 12.30 13.44
C VAL A 337 -0.51 12.79 14.76
N ASP A 338 -0.91 11.86 15.63
CA ASP A 338 -1.31 12.17 17.00
C ASP A 338 -0.13 11.91 17.94
N THR A 339 0.37 12.97 18.59
CA THR A 339 1.45 12.88 19.59
C THR A 339 0.95 12.70 21.03
N GLY A 340 -0.36 12.55 21.23
CA GLY A 340 -1.04 12.52 22.54
C GLY A 340 -0.61 11.39 23.49
N ALA A 341 -1.16 11.41 24.71
CA ALA A 341 -0.68 10.71 25.92
C ALA A 341 -0.31 9.21 25.80
N MET A 342 -0.76 8.50 24.76
CA MET A 342 -0.45 7.08 24.52
C MET A 342 0.96 6.84 23.95
N HIS A 343 1.65 7.89 23.50
CA HIS A 343 3.01 7.80 22.98
C HIS A 343 4.05 8.04 24.08
N THR A 344 5.26 7.53 23.88
CA THR A 344 6.39 7.79 24.80
C THR A 344 7.28 8.89 24.23
N GLU A 345 8.04 9.58 25.08
CA GLU A 345 9.07 10.50 24.61
C GLU A 345 10.01 9.80 23.61
N GLY A 346 10.36 10.51 22.53
CA GLY A 346 11.18 9.98 21.45
C GLY A 346 10.43 9.11 20.44
N SER A 347 9.12 8.87 20.64
CA SER A 347 8.30 8.22 19.62
C SER A 347 8.25 9.12 18.38
N SER A 348 8.54 8.56 17.22
CA SER A 348 8.54 9.26 15.93
C SER A 348 7.80 8.53 14.82
N ALA A 349 7.42 9.32 13.81
CA ALA A 349 6.81 8.89 12.56
C ALA A 349 7.52 9.53 11.35
N TRP A 350 7.61 8.77 10.26
CA TRP A 350 8.23 9.20 9.01
C TRP A 350 7.32 8.92 7.81
N LEU A 351 7.02 9.97 7.05
CA LEU A 351 6.36 9.86 5.75
C LEU A 351 7.32 10.37 4.68
N ILE A 352 7.63 9.55 3.68
CA ILE A 352 8.64 9.89 2.67
C ILE A 352 7.99 9.99 1.30
N SER A 353 8.34 11.03 0.55
CA SER A 353 7.92 11.21 -0.84
C SER A 353 8.55 10.17 -1.78
N ASP A 354 8.06 10.12 -3.01
CA ASP A 354 8.78 9.47 -4.10
C ASP A 354 10.10 10.21 -4.43
N HIS A 355 10.96 9.56 -5.21
CA HIS A 355 12.21 10.12 -5.69
C HIS A 355 11.95 11.23 -6.72
N LEU A 356 12.42 12.43 -6.38
CA LEU A 356 12.34 13.64 -7.17
C LEU A 356 13.64 13.89 -7.95
N PRO A 357 13.55 14.37 -9.20
CA PRO A 357 14.74 14.70 -9.99
C PRO A 357 15.54 15.82 -9.33
N GLU A 358 16.84 15.91 -9.65
CA GLU A 358 17.68 17.01 -9.20
C GLU A 358 17.11 18.38 -9.58
N THR A 359 17.38 19.38 -8.75
CA THR A 359 16.85 20.74 -8.98
C THR A 359 17.81 21.80 -8.45
N THR A 360 17.98 22.87 -9.21
CA THR A 360 18.68 24.09 -8.77
C THR A 360 17.75 25.08 -8.08
N GLY A 361 16.45 24.73 -8.03
CA GLY A 361 15.42 25.51 -7.39
C GLY A 361 14.03 25.06 -7.81
N SER A 362 13.38 24.24 -6.97
CA SER A 362 11.95 23.92 -7.08
C SER A 362 11.16 24.53 -5.92
N CYS A 363 9.98 25.08 -6.21
CA CYS A 363 9.05 25.53 -5.18
C CYS A 363 8.31 24.33 -4.60
N PHE A 364 8.40 24.12 -3.30
CA PHE A 364 7.65 23.12 -2.55
C PHE A 364 6.65 23.83 -1.64
N THR A 365 5.37 23.51 -1.79
CA THR A 365 4.29 24.13 -1.03
C THR A 365 3.51 23.07 -0.29
N PHE A 366 3.25 23.28 0.99
CA PHE A 366 2.44 22.38 1.79
C PHE A 366 1.61 23.19 2.80
N SER A 367 0.47 22.64 3.19
CA SER A 367 -0.33 23.21 4.28
C SER A 367 -0.20 22.35 5.52
N HIS A 368 -0.08 22.98 6.68
CA HIS A 368 0.01 22.29 7.96
C HIS A 368 -0.93 22.92 8.99
N ARG A 369 -1.28 22.14 10.00
CA ARG A 369 -2.03 22.57 11.17
C ARG A 369 -1.46 21.83 12.37
N THR A 370 -1.35 22.51 13.50
CA THR A 370 -0.93 21.91 14.77
C THR A 370 -1.96 22.26 15.82
N ASP A 371 -2.47 21.28 16.53
CA ASP A 371 -3.40 21.51 17.63
C ASP A 371 -2.72 21.17 18.96
N SER A 372 -3.16 21.82 20.05
CA SER A 372 -2.78 21.48 21.41
C SER A 372 -4.03 21.31 22.24
N ALA A 373 -4.67 20.15 22.10
CA ALA A 373 -5.76 19.75 22.97
C ALA A 373 -5.30 19.60 24.43
N ASP A 374 -4.02 19.29 24.63
CA ASP A 374 -3.36 19.36 25.93
C ASP A 374 -2.04 20.15 25.79
N HIS A 375 -1.73 21.02 26.76
CA HIS A 375 -0.47 21.76 26.78
C HIS A 375 0.70 20.90 27.30
N PHE A 376 0.53 19.59 27.38
CA PHE A 376 1.44 18.68 28.08
C PHE A 376 2.30 17.84 27.12
N HIS A 377 1.81 17.59 25.91
CA HIS A 377 2.55 16.89 24.85
C HIS A 377 3.00 17.87 23.78
N VAL A 378 4.31 17.95 23.57
CA VAL A 378 4.92 18.79 22.53
C VAL A 378 5.52 17.89 21.47
N GLY A 379 5.11 18.09 20.23
CA GLY A 379 5.72 17.46 19.06
C GLY A 379 6.63 18.43 18.32
N GLU A 380 7.58 17.89 17.56
CA GLU A 380 8.33 18.63 16.55
C GLU A 380 8.06 18.01 15.18
N LEU A 381 7.68 18.83 14.21
CA LEU A 381 7.55 18.45 12.80
C LEU A 381 8.74 19.02 12.04
N VAL A 382 9.51 18.17 11.37
CA VAL A 382 10.68 18.57 10.59
C VAL A 382 10.54 18.06 9.16
N LEU A 383 10.79 18.94 8.20
CA LEU A 383 10.86 18.61 6.78
C LEU A 383 12.32 18.51 6.37
N TYR A 384 12.70 17.36 5.82
CA TYR A 384 14.04 17.08 5.35
C TYR A 384 14.09 17.02 3.81
N VAL A 385 15.30 17.17 3.28
CA VAL A 385 15.67 16.78 1.92
C VAL A 385 16.78 15.73 2.01
N THR A 386 16.65 14.63 1.28
CA THR A 386 17.74 13.64 1.20
C THR A 386 18.86 14.18 0.31
N SER A 387 20.10 14.00 0.75
CA SER A 387 21.31 14.43 0.03
C SER A 387 22.37 13.34 0.08
N ALA A 388 23.45 13.52 -0.69
CA ALA A 388 24.61 12.62 -0.64
C ALA A 388 25.27 12.57 0.76
N GLN A 389 25.05 13.60 1.60
CA GLN A 389 25.57 13.71 2.95
C GLN A 389 24.58 13.20 4.01
N GLY A 390 23.39 12.73 3.61
CA GLY A 390 22.31 12.30 4.50
C GLY A 390 21.12 13.25 4.48
N LEU A 391 20.39 13.31 5.61
CA LEU A 391 19.20 14.14 5.75
C LEU A 391 19.58 15.59 6.07
N LEU A 392 19.08 16.53 5.27
CA LEU A 392 19.24 17.97 5.49
C LEU A 392 17.91 18.57 5.94
N PRO A 393 17.79 19.10 7.18
CA PRO A 393 16.57 19.80 7.59
C PRO A 393 16.46 21.12 6.82
N VAL A 394 15.30 21.37 6.22
CA VAL A 394 15.04 22.59 5.44
C VAL A 394 13.91 23.44 6.03
N TRP A 395 13.08 22.86 6.89
CA TRP A 395 12.05 23.55 7.65
C TRP A 395 11.68 22.74 8.91
N GLY A 396 11.24 23.40 9.96
CA GLY A 396 10.79 22.75 11.17
C GLY A 396 9.81 23.61 11.95
N LEU A 397 8.93 22.94 12.69
CA LEU A 397 7.93 23.54 13.55
C LEU A 397 7.89 22.83 14.89
N HIS A 398 7.89 23.62 15.96
CA HIS A 398 7.94 23.14 17.32
C HIS A 398 6.63 23.46 18.06
N GLY A 399 5.99 22.43 18.59
CA GLY A 399 4.78 22.54 19.39
C GLY A 399 3.59 23.12 18.64
N TYR A 400 2.72 23.78 19.41
CA TYR A 400 1.53 24.44 18.87
C TYR A 400 1.87 25.75 18.17
N HIS A 401 1.32 25.93 16.98
CA HIS A 401 1.42 27.15 16.20
C HIS A 401 0.05 27.75 15.88
N SER A 402 -0.81 27.01 15.17
CA SER A 402 -2.15 27.47 14.80
C SER A 402 -3.12 26.31 14.61
N SER A 403 -4.34 26.48 15.11
CA SER A 403 -5.49 25.60 14.85
C SER A 403 -6.11 25.83 13.47
N ASP A 404 -5.66 26.84 12.72
CA ASP A 404 -6.03 27.06 11.33
C ASP A 404 -4.92 26.57 10.40
N TRP A 405 -5.31 26.08 9.22
CA TRP A 405 -4.37 25.66 8.18
C TRP A 405 -3.45 26.81 7.75
N GLN A 406 -2.13 26.59 7.86
CA GLN A 406 -1.09 27.51 7.42
C GLN A 406 -0.41 26.97 6.17
N GLU A 407 -0.23 27.80 5.16
CA GLU A 407 0.49 27.45 3.91
C GLU A 407 1.94 27.89 4.01
N GLU A 408 2.85 26.95 3.76
CA GLU A 408 4.29 27.17 3.70
C GLU A 408 4.80 27.06 2.27
N LYS A 409 5.82 27.85 1.94
CA LYS A 409 6.49 27.84 0.63
C LYS A 409 7.99 27.78 0.83
N LEU A 410 8.59 26.68 0.40
CA LEU A 410 10.01 26.40 0.52
C LEU A 410 10.66 26.33 -0.85
N GLN A 411 11.89 26.82 -0.94
CA GLN A 411 12.74 26.63 -2.11
C GLN A 411 13.64 25.42 -1.86
N LEU A 412 13.44 24.33 -2.61
CA LEU A 412 14.25 23.13 -2.51
C LEU A 412 15.34 23.11 -3.56
N ASN A 413 16.54 22.72 -3.15
CA ASN A 413 17.72 22.59 -3.99
C ASN A 413 18.38 21.24 -3.72
N SER A 414 18.70 20.50 -4.78
CA SER A 414 19.47 19.27 -4.68
C SER A 414 20.28 19.04 -5.95
N SER A 415 21.57 18.76 -5.79
CA SER A 415 22.50 18.44 -6.90
C SER A 415 22.37 17.01 -7.41
N GLY A 416 21.35 16.28 -6.97
CA GLY A 416 21.05 14.92 -7.35
C GLY A 416 19.59 14.62 -7.06
N GLU A 417 19.15 13.43 -7.48
CA GLU A 417 17.84 12.93 -7.09
C GLU A 417 17.71 12.88 -5.57
N PHE A 418 16.53 13.24 -5.06
CA PHE A 418 16.26 13.37 -3.64
C PHE A 418 14.84 12.93 -3.29
N GLN A 419 14.53 12.83 -2.01
CA GLN A 419 13.19 12.64 -1.47
C GLN A 419 12.95 13.72 -0.40
N VAL A 420 11.69 13.90 -0.04
CA VAL A 420 11.25 14.81 1.02
C VAL A 420 10.67 13.97 2.16
N PRO A 421 11.43 13.69 3.23
CA PRO A 421 10.90 13.09 4.45
C PRO A 421 10.20 14.13 5.33
N LEU A 422 8.99 13.81 5.76
CA LEU A 422 8.26 14.47 6.84
C LEU A 422 8.44 13.65 8.11
N TYR A 423 9.11 14.23 9.09
CA TYR A 423 9.43 13.62 10.36
C TYR A 423 8.66 14.28 11.48
N VAL A 424 7.95 13.49 12.29
CA VAL A 424 7.37 13.98 13.56
C VAL A 424 8.01 13.21 14.70
N VAL A 425 8.33 13.92 15.79
CA VAL A 425 8.79 13.31 17.04
C VAL A 425 8.08 13.91 18.24
N ARG A 426 7.74 13.06 19.19
CA ARG A 426 7.27 13.48 20.50
C ARG A 426 8.45 13.85 21.39
N LEU A 427 8.44 15.07 21.89
CA LEU A 427 9.48 15.60 22.77
C LEU A 427 9.20 15.28 24.24
N ALA A 428 10.25 15.42 25.06
CA ALA A 428 10.16 15.33 26.51
C ALA A 428 9.19 16.39 27.05
N SER A 429 8.31 15.99 27.97
CA SER A 429 7.64 16.96 28.82
C SER A 429 8.66 17.50 29.81
N SER A 430 9.37 18.59 29.48
CA SER A 430 10.14 19.31 30.48
C SER A 430 10.06 20.83 30.35
N THR A 431 9.68 21.42 31.47
CA THR A 431 9.67 22.84 31.86
C THR A 431 8.71 23.75 31.11
N ALA A 432 7.57 23.97 31.77
CA ALA A 432 6.86 25.23 31.76
C ALA A 432 7.83 26.42 31.59
N TYR A 433 7.49 27.27 30.62
CA TYR A 433 7.86 28.67 30.52
C TYR A 433 8.45 29.25 31.83
N THR A 434 9.73 29.59 31.79
CA THR A 434 10.25 30.71 32.58
C THR A 434 10.78 31.74 31.58
N GLY A 435 9.96 32.76 31.34
CA GLY A 435 10.22 33.91 30.49
C GLY A 435 9.13 34.93 30.71
#